data_AF-A0A7X8F8Y9-F1
#
_entry.id   AF-A0A7X8F8Y9-F1
#
_cell.length_a   1.000
_cell.length_b   1.000
_cell.length_c   1.000
_cell.angle_alpha   90.00
_cell.angle_beta   90.00
_cell.angle_gamma   90.00
#
_symmetry.space_group_name_H-M   'P 1'
#
loop_
_entity.id
_entity.type
_entity.pdbx_description
1 polymer ?
#
loop_
_entity_poly.entity_id
_entity_poly.type
_entity_poly.pdbx_seq_one_letter_code
_entity_poly.pdbx_strand_id
1 'polypeptide(L)'
;SSHYWQGLAEHTALRIRGFGRLQGYKKAKTKYYKLVVILDDRTSDICRALAAQDKIYPLNDALDVMDKLMALDTKTNSLDDAREYIKAFAPWIKDDQIEYDSEMNPIGVSGAHTPFPPFHWKCRTTTVIWTE
;
A
#
# COMPACT_ATOMS: atom_id res chain seq x y z
N SER A 1 -17.87 -5.20 15.43
CA SER A 1 -18.74 -4.00 15.54
C SER A 1 -19.01 -3.44 14.14
N SER A 2 -19.98 -2.53 13.97
CA SER A 2 -20.25 -1.86 12.68
C SER A 2 -19.00 -1.17 12.10
N HIS A 3 -18.22 -0.51 12.95
CA HIS A 3 -16.98 0.18 12.55
C HIS A 3 -15.94 -0.74 11.91
N TYR A 4 -15.80 -1.97 12.40
CA TYR A 4 -14.91 -2.96 11.79
C TYR A 4 -15.30 -3.26 10.35
N TRP A 5 -16.59 -3.54 10.12
CA TRP A 5 -17.10 -3.88 8.79
C TRP A 5 -17.02 -2.70 7.82
N GLN A 6 -17.32 -1.49 8.29
CA GLN A 6 -17.13 -0.29 7.50
C GLN A 6 -15.67 -0.11 7.08
N GLY A 7 -14.72 -0.28 8.01
CA GLY A 7 -13.31 -0.15 7.72
C GLY A 7 -12.78 -1.18 6.72
N LEU A 8 -13.24 -2.41 6.86
CA LEU A 8 -12.93 -3.48 5.92
C LEU A 8 -13.47 -3.14 4.52
N ALA A 9 -14.71 -2.67 4.41
CA ALA A 9 -15.31 -2.29 3.14
C ALA A 9 -14.55 -1.13 2.47
N GLU A 10 -14.20 -0.10 3.22
CA GLU A 10 -13.42 1.05 2.73
C GLU A 10 -12.02 0.62 2.26
N HIS A 11 -11.32 -0.21 3.02
CA HIS A 11 -10.02 -0.77 2.64
C HIS A 11 -10.12 -1.58 1.34
N THR A 12 -11.11 -2.46 1.23
CA THR A 12 -11.33 -3.29 0.03
C THR A 12 -11.62 -2.43 -1.20
N ALA A 13 -12.51 -1.43 -1.09
CA ALA A 13 -12.82 -0.51 -2.18
C ALA A 13 -11.57 0.29 -2.64
N LEU A 14 -10.75 0.76 -1.69
CA LEU A 14 -9.49 1.44 -1.99
C LEU A 14 -8.49 0.51 -2.69
N ARG A 15 -8.38 -0.74 -2.24
CA ARG A 15 -7.48 -1.75 -2.85
C ARG A 15 -7.85 -2.02 -4.30
N ILE A 16 -9.14 -2.20 -4.60
CA ILE A 16 -9.63 -2.41 -5.98
C ILE A 16 -9.29 -1.21 -6.87
N ARG A 17 -9.46 0.03 -6.38
CA ARG A 17 -9.03 1.23 -7.11
C ARG A 17 -7.51 1.26 -7.35
N GLY A 18 -6.73 0.82 -6.37
CA GLY A 18 -5.28 0.65 -6.51
C GLY A 18 -4.92 -0.30 -7.64
N PHE A 19 -5.52 -1.48 -7.68
CA PHE A 19 -5.31 -2.47 -8.75
C PHE A 19 -5.65 -1.91 -10.14
N GLY A 20 -6.80 -1.25 -10.27
CA GLY A 20 -7.19 -0.61 -11.54
C GLY A 20 -6.17 0.42 -12.01
N ARG A 21 -5.58 1.19 -11.09
CA ARG A 21 -4.54 2.18 -11.40
C ARG A 21 -3.23 1.52 -11.84
N LEU A 22 -2.76 0.48 -11.15
CA LEU A 22 -1.57 -0.28 -11.54
C LEU A 22 -1.71 -0.90 -12.93
N GLN A 23 -2.88 -1.46 -13.25
CA GLN A 23 -3.19 -1.96 -14.59
C GLN A 23 -3.18 -0.84 -15.64
N GLY A 24 -3.68 0.36 -15.29
CA GLY A 24 -3.57 1.54 -16.13
C GLY A 24 -2.11 1.91 -16.42
N TYR A 25 -1.24 1.88 -15.41
CA TYR A 25 0.19 2.15 -15.57
C TYR A 25 0.89 1.10 -16.43
N LYS A 26 0.53 -0.18 -16.26
CA LYS A 26 1.00 -1.28 -17.11
C LYS A 26 0.64 -1.03 -18.57
N LYS A 27 -0.60 -0.64 -18.85
CA LYS A 27 -1.06 -0.28 -20.22
C LYS A 27 -0.35 0.94 -20.78
N ALA A 28 -0.03 1.92 -19.94
CA ALA A 28 0.74 3.10 -20.32
C ALA A 28 2.23 2.80 -20.54
N LYS A 29 2.70 1.57 -20.31
CA LYS A 29 4.11 1.14 -20.42
C LYS A 29 5.05 1.95 -19.53
N THR A 30 4.54 2.44 -18.41
CA THR A 30 5.32 3.13 -17.39
C THR A 30 6.20 2.12 -16.64
N LYS A 31 7.41 2.54 -16.26
CA LYS A 31 8.32 1.70 -15.46
C LYS A 31 8.24 1.97 -13.95
N TYR A 32 7.85 3.18 -13.56
CA TYR A 32 7.87 3.63 -12.17
C TYR A 32 6.67 4.49 -11.78
N TYR A 33 6.39 4.57 -10.49
CA TYR A 33 5.40 5.48 -9.93
C TYR A 33 5.89 6.07 -8.61
N LYS A 34 5.24 7.15 -8.16
CA LYS A 34 5.44 7.72 -6.81
C LYS A 34 4.15 7.69 -6.02
N LEU A 35 4.28 7.72 -4.70
CA LEU A 35 3.16 7.95 -3.80
C LEU A 35 2.83 9.45 -3.77
N VAL A 36 1.55 9.77 -3.73
CA VAL A 36 1.04 11.10 -3.43
C VAL A 36 0.26 10.99 -2.13
N VAL A 37 0.91 11.39 -1.05
CA VAL A 37 0.35 11.35 0.30
C VAL A 37 -0.36 12.68 0.57
N ILE A 38 -1.58 12.60 1.12
CA ILE A 38 -2.30 13.78 1.60
C ILE A 38 -1.89 14.06 3.05
N LEU A 39 -1.16 15.15 3.26
CA LEU A 39 -0.70 15.58 4.58
C LEU A 39 -1.68 16.61 5.16
N ASP A 40 -2.38 16.26 6.23
CA ASP A 40 -3.17 17.17 7.06
C ASP A 40 -3.04 16.81 8.55
N ASP A 41 -3.89 17.40 9.38
CA ASP A 41 -3.98 17.18 10.82
C ASP A 41 -4.37 15.74 11.20
N ARG A 42 -4.97 14.98 10.27
CA ARG A 42 -5.38 13.58 10.48
C ARG A 42 -4.33 12.58 9.97
N THR A 43 -3.19 13.04 9.49
CA THR A 43 -2.15 12.19 8.91
C THR A 43 -1.25 11.60 10.00
N SER A 44 -1.13 10.28 10.02
CA SER A 44 -0.24 9.52 10.92
C SER A 44 1.23 9.60 10.51
N ASP A 45 2.12 9.28 11.44
CA ASP A 45 3.57 9.28 11.19
C ASP A 45 3.99 8.29 10.10
N ILE A 46 3.28 7.17 9.95
CA ILE A 46 3.47 6.26 8.79
C ILE A 46 3.33 7.01 7.46
N CYS A 47 2.26 7.80 7.32
CA CYS A 47 2.02 8.54 6.08
C CYS A 47 3.04 9.67 5.90
N ARG A 48 3.42 10.36 6.99
CA ARG A 48 4.46 11.38 6.95
C ARG A 48 5.81 10.79 6.53
N ALA A 49 6.17 9.63 7.07
CA ALA A 49 7.37 8.88 6.73
C ALA A 49 7.39 8.48 5.24
N LEU A 50 6.28 7.91 4.75
CA LEU A 50 6.14 7.56 3.33
C LEU A 50 6.26 8.77 2.41
N ALA A 51 5.74 9.92 2.83
CA ALA A 51 5.86 11.16 2.07
C ALA A 51 7.30 11.69 2.08
N ALA A 52 7.95 11.70 3.24
CA ALA A 52 9.31 12.18 3.42
C ALA A 52 10.34 11.33 2.66
N GLN A 53 10.12 10.01 2.57
CA GLN A 53 10.98 9.10 1.81
C GLN A 53 10.99 9.42 0.32
N ASP A 54 9.92 10.05 -0.20
CA ASP A 54 9.74 10.46 -1.60
C ASP A 54 10.15 9.40 -2.64
N LYS A 55 9.91 8.13 -2.29
CA LYS A 55 10.45 6.97 -3.01
C LYS A 55 9.85 6.84 -4.41
N ILE A 56 10.71 6.53 -5.36
CA ILE A 56 10.32 6.06 -6.70
C ILE A 56 10.19 4.55 -6.65
N TYR A 57 9.01 4.04 -6.98
CA TYR A 57 8.67 2.62 -6.89
C TYR A 57 8.74 1.98 -8.28
N PRO A 58 9.43 0.84 -8.44
CA PRO A 58 9.32 0.01 -9.63
C PRO A 58 7.88 -0.49 -9.79
N LEU A 59 7.30 -0.34 -10.98
CA LEU A 59 5.93 -0.80 -11.24
C LEU A 59 5.81 -2.32 -11.14
N ASN A 60 6.84 -3.06 -11.56
CA ASN A 60 6.81 -4.52 -11.58
C ASN A 60 6.63 -5.11 -10.16
N ASP A 61 7.28 -4.56 -9.14
CA ASP A 61 7.12 -5.03 -7.76
C ASP A 61 5.66 -4.94 -7.29
N ALA A 62 4.96 -3.87 -7.68
CA ALA A 62 3.55 -3.68 -7.38
C ALA A 62 2.64 -4.63 -8.17
N LEU A 63 2.96 -4.85 -9.45
CA LEU A 63 2.23 -5.79 -10.30
C LEU A 63 2.37 -7.23 -9.79
N ASP A 64 3.57 -7.64 -9.40
CA ASP A 64 3.83 -8.98 -8.86
C ASP A 64 3.02 -9.25 -7.59
N VAL A 65 2.96 -8.28 -6.67
CA VAL A 65 2.14 -8.40 -5.45
C VAL A 65 0.65 -8.44 -5.80
N MET A 66 0.17 -7.59 -6.72
CA MET A 66 -1.22 -7.60 -7.17
C MET A 66 -1.60 -8.94 -7.81
N ASP A 67 -0.78 -9.46 -8.73
CA ASP A 67 -1.06 -10.70 -9.46
C ASP A 67 -1.09 -11.91 -8.49
N LYS A 68 -0.19 -11.95 -7.50
CA LYS A 68 -0.21 -12.96 -6.42
C LYS A 68 -1.48 -12.90 -5.58
N LEU A 69 -1.93 -11.70 -5.21
CA LEU A 69 -3.18 -11.53 -4.46
C LEU A 69 -4.41 -11.93 -5.27
N MET A 70 -4.42 -11.67 -6.58
CA MET A 70 -5.53 -12.02 -7.48
C MET A 70 -5.57 -13.52 -7.82
N ALA A 71 -4.45 -14.23 -7.70
CA ALA A 71 -4.36 -15.67 -7.92
C ALA A 71 -4.88 -16.51 -6.75
N LEU A 72 -5.21 -15.88 -5.61
CA LEU A 72 -5.81 -16.56 -4.46
C LEU A 72 -7.19 -17.12 -4.81
N ASP A 73 -7.32 -18.45 -4.74
CA ASP A 73 -8.59 -19.14 -4.88
C ASP A 73 -9.05 -19.71 -3.54
N THR A 74 -10.13 -19.15 -2.98
CA THR A 74 -10.69 -19.59 -1.71
C THR A 74 -11.47 -20.91 -1.79
N LYS A 75 -11.62 -21.49 -3.00
CA LYS A 75 -12.19 -22.84 -3.15
C LYS A 75 -11.16 -23.94 -2.90
N THR A 76 -9.88 -23.63 -3.10
CA THR A 76 -8.78 -24.59 -2.96
C THR A 76 -7.94 -24.33 -1.70
N ASN A 77 -7.92 -23.09 -1.21
CA ASN A 77 -7.22 -22.71 0.02
C ASN A 77 -8.19 -22.61 1.20
N SER A 78 -7.77 -23.04 2.40
CA SER A 78 -8.54 -22.74 3.60
C SER A 78 -8.54 -21.23 3.87
N LEU A 79 -9.52 -20.74 4.64
CA LEU A 79 -9.58 -19.30 4.99
C LEU A 79 -8.36 -18.85 5.81
N ASP A 80 -7.80 -19.74 6.63
CA ASP A 80 -6.59 -19.45 7.39
C ASP A 80 -5.35 -19.35 6.49
N ASP A 81 -5.21 -20.27 5.51
CA ASP A 81 -4.11 -20.22 4.54
C ASP A 81 -4.18 -18.95 3.69
N ALA A 82 -5.38 -18.60 3.21
CA ALA A 82 -5.60 -17.37 2.46
C ALA A 82 -5.24 -16.14 3.29
N ARG A 83 -5.58 -16.12 4.58
CA ARG A 83 -5.21 -15.02 5.49
C ARG A 83 -3.70 -14.88 5.63
N GLU A 84 -2.99 -15.97 5.91
CA GLU A 84 -1.54 -15.92 6.10
C GLU A 84 -0.80 -15.57 4.79
N TYR A 85 -1.29 -16.06 3.65
CA TYR A 85 -0.80 -15.67 2.34
C TYR A 85 -0.95 -14.16 2.09
N ILE A 86 -2.13 -13.58 2.34
CA ILE A 86 -2.36 -12.14 2.17
C ILE A 86 -1.41 -11.33 3.06
N LYS A 87 -1.24 -11.71 4.32
CA LYS A 87 -0.34 -11.02 5.26
C LYS A 87 1.11 -11.07 4.81
N ALA A 88 1.55 -12.15 4.18
CA ALA A 88 2.93 -12.29 3.70
C ALA A 88 3.26 -11.36 2.53
N PHE A 89 2.32 -11.19 1.58
CA PHE A 89 2.57 -10.37 0.37
C PHE A 89 2.12 -8.92 0.48
N ALA A 90 1.12 -8.65 1.32
CA ALA A 90 0.62 -7.31 1.55
C ALA A 90 0.60 -6.95 3.05
N PRO A 91 1.75 -7.02 3.74
CA PRO A 91 1.82 -6.58 5.12
C PRO A 91 1.54 -5.08 5.19
N TRP A 92 0.81 -4.69 6.24
CA TRP A 92 0.66 -3.29 6.62
C TRP A 92 1.95 -2.80 7.25
N ILE A 93 2.18 -1.49 7.12
CA ILE A 93 3.29 -0.82 7.78
C ILE A 93 2.97 -0.77 9.28
N LYS A 94 3.95 -1.14 10.09
CA LYS A 94 3.91 -1.07 11.55
C LYS A 94 4.66 0.17 12.04
N ASP A 95 4.35 0.60 13.26
CA ASP A 95 4.96 1.80 13.85
C ASP A 95 6.47 1.64 14.08
N ASP A 96 6.94 0.41 14.36
CA ASP A 96 8.36 0.09 14.53
C ASP A 96 9.18 0.14 13.23
N GLN A 97 8.52 0.24 12.08
CA GLN A 97 9.17 0.42 10.78
C GLN A 97 9.45 1.90 10.47
N ILE A 98 8.90 2.84 11.24
CA ILE A 98 9.08 4.27 11.00
C ILE A 98 10.48 4.69 11.44
N GLU A 99 11.24 5.27 10.52
CA GLU A 99 12.53 5.88 10.78
C GLU A 99 12.33 7.37 11.11
N TYR A 100 13.04 7.85 12.13
CA TYR A 100 12.99 9.24 12.60
C TYR A 100 14.39 9.88 12.54
N ASP A 101 14.43 11.19 12.29
CA ASP A 101 15.65 11.98 12.44
C ASP A 101 15.92 12.38 13.91
N SER A 102 16.97 13.18 14.15
CA SER A 102 17.33 13.66 15.50
C SER A 102 16.30 14.58 16.14
N GLU A 103 15.39 15.15 15.35
CA GLU A 103 14.32 16.05 15.79
C GLU A 103 12.99 15.30 15.97
N MET A 104 13.01 13.97 15.86
CA MET A 104 11.82 13.10 15.89
C MET A 104 10.85 13.34 14.72
N ASN A 105 11.33 13.84 13.58
CA ASN A 105 10.52 13.89 12.37
C ASN A 105 10.57 12.53 11.66
N PRO A 106 9.44 11.98 11.19
CA PRO A 106 9.42 10.74 10.41
C PRO A 106 10.02 10.98 9.02
N ILE A 107 11.07 10.23 8.67
CA ILE A 107 11.86 10.41 7.44
C ILE A 107 11.77 9.24 6.46
N GLY A 108 11.26 8.08 6.90
CA GLY A 108 11.20 6.91 6.04
C GLY A 108 10.56 5.70 6.69
N VAL A 109 10.31 4.68 5.87
CA VAL A 109 9.81 3.38 6.33
C VAL A 109 10.82 2.30 5.96
N SER A 110 11.22 1.52 6.96
CA SER A 110 12.14 0.39 6.84
C SER A 110 11.39 -0.93 6.63
N GLY A 111 12.10 -1.94 6.13
CA GLY A 111 11.56 -3.29 5.96
C GLY A 111 10.50 -3.42 4.86
N ALA A 112 9.90 -4.61 4.78
CA ALA A 112 8.91 -4.92 3.76
C ALA A 112 7.52 -4.40 4.16
N HIS A 113 6.82 -3.81 3.18
CA HIS A 113 5.41 -3.46 3.27
C HIS A 113 4.77 -3.57 1.88
N THR A 114 3.44 -3.56 1.81
CA THR A 114 2.74 -3.52 0.51
C THR A 114 3.27 -2.34 -0.33
N PRO A 115 3.61 -2.52 -1.62
CA PRO A 115 4.25 -1.44 -2.40
C PRO A 115 3.29 -0.34 -2.86
N PHE A 116 1.97 -0.52 -2.74
CA PHE A 116 0.95 0.44 -3.20
C PHE A 116 -0.16 0.62 -2.17
N PRO A 117 -0.85 1.78 -2.18
CA PRO A 117 -1.95 2.05 -1.27
C PRO A 117 -3.17 1.12 -1.55
N PRO A 118 -4.01 0.85 -0.54
CA PRO A 118 -3.98 1.41 0.81
C PRO A 118 -2.94 0.73 1.74
N PHE A 119 -2.33 1.52 2.63
CA PHE A 119 -1.47 1.00 3.71
C PHE A 119 -2.24 0.73 5.02
N HIS A 120 -3.44 1.28 5.12
CA HIS A 120 -4.39 1.12 6.22
C HIS A 120 -5.81 1.45 5.72
N TRP A 121 -6.85 1.12 6.49
CA TRP A 121 -8.21 1.62 6.23
C TRP A 121 -8.26 3.16 6.20
N LYS A 122 -9.16 3.73 5.38
CA LYS A 122 -9.27 5.18 5.12
C LYS A 122 -8.00 5.86 4.57
N CYS A 123 -7.07 5.10 4.01
CA CYS A 123 -5.89 5.65 3.36
C CYS A 123 -6.29 6.58 2.19
N ARG A 124 -5.76 7.80 2.20
CA ARG A 124 -5.97 8.82 1.16
C ARG A 124 -4.79 8.93 0.19
N THR A 125 -3.73 8.19 0.45
CA THR A 125 -2.57 8.13 -0.44
C THR A 125 -2.99 7.54 -1.78
N THR A 126 -2.57 8.20 -2.85
CA THR A 126 -2.71 7.72 -4.22
C THR A 126 -1.33 7.52 -4.84
N THR A 127 -1.29 7.10 -6.10
CA THR A 127 -0.06 7.01 -6.88
C THR A 127 -0.16 7.89 -8.12
N VAL A 128 0.99 8.27 -8.66
CA VAL A 128 1.11 8.93 -9.98
C VAL A 128 2.25 8.28 -10.77
N ILE A 129 2.12 8.24 -12.10
CA ILE A 129 3.19 7.83 -12.99
C ILE A 129 4.41 8.72 -12.76
N TRP A 130 5.60 8.13 -12.76
CA TRP A 130 6.86 8.86 -12.79
C TRP A 130 7.59 8.58 -14.10
N THR A 131 8.04 9.66 -14.73
CA THR A 131 8.87 9.68 -15.93
C THR A 131 10.06 10.56 -15.64
N GLU A 132 11.25 10.13 -16.06
CA GLU A 132 12.47 10.94 -16.06
C GLU A 132 12.35 12.14 -17.00
#